data_AF-A0A2N7R9R5-F1
#
_entry.id   AF-A0A2N7R9R5-F1
#
_cell.length_a   1.000
_cell.length_b   1.000
_cell.length_c   1.000
_cell.angle_alpha   90.00
_cell.angle_beta   90.00
_cell.angle_gamma   90.00
#
_symmetry.space_group_name_H-M   'P 1'
#
loop_
_entity.id
_entity.type
_entity.pdbx_description
1 polymer ?
#
loop_
_entity_poly.entity_id
_entity_poly.type
_entity_poly.pdbx_seq_one_letter_code
_entity_poly.pdbx_strand_id
1 'polypeptide(L)'
;MPCVAVPYSALGFVQKLTLLALLDDGNGSHPEWIAPLNAPSRSEHLAPTVEASEERLKSLHEAGVLTVATSSDIKAFDRTEGCSISDYSAVRWQPNVALDGVARCNRESLYLALYQELSGDVQAAWKSELYGLIFDLAREESLQYIHVLANEVSFTFTAQARAETVVGQLLQDFSVSQLYYFARLAVKNAAHFYATGNSKGRNHASNTIPRNMLGTAQDALTRNWRKNAHRDSRVPQSALHRLLYDVVLKDSGAGFSKSPGMYWRDELVPQFFSGAAFDCDLLGHLKLFCRECDSSNIDASMDKLILKTMCYDCATVSKFRAFEELPD
;
A
#
# COMPACT_ATOMS: atom_id res chain seq x y z
N MET A 1 -13.31 16.03 25.07
CA MET A 1 -12.59 17.29 24.73
C MET A 1 -12.80 17.55 23.26
N PRO A 2 -13.00 18.80 22.81
CA PRO A 2 -12.97 19.09 21.37
C PRO A 2 -11.58 18.68 20.84
N CYS A 3 -11.57 17.76 19.89
CA CYS A 3 -10.34 17.34 19.23
C CYS A 3 -9.82 18.53 18.42
N VAL A 4 -8.58 18.95 18.66
CA VAL A 4 -7.96 20.03 17.88
C VAL A 4 -7.84 19.53 16.44
N ALA A 5 -8.23 20.37 15.49
CA ALA A 5 -8.14 20.01 14.08
C ALA A 5 -6.68 19.88 13.65
N VAL A 6 -6.38 18.83 12.88
CA VAL A 6 -5.03 18.57 12.38
C VAL A 6 -4.73 19.53 11.22
N PRO A 7 -3.61 20.28 11.24
CA PRO A 7 -3.25 21.14 10.12
C PRO A 7 -3.04 20.32 8.83
N TYR A 8 -3.59 20.79 7.71
CA TYR A 8 -3.49 20.12 6.41
C TYR A 8 -2.04 19.85 5.97
N SER A 9 -1.13 20.78 6.28
CA SER A 9 0.30 20.66 6.00
C SER A 9 1.01 19.57 6.81
N ALA A 10 0.41 19.08 7.90
CA ALA A 10 0.96 18.01 8.72
C ALA A 10 0.61 16.61 8.20
N LEU A 11 -0.29 16.49 7.22
CA LEU A 11 -0.68 15.21 6.65
C LEU A 11 0.38 14.69 5.68
N GLY A 12 0.75 13.42 5.83
CA GLY A 12 1.57 12.69 4.86
C GLY A 12 0.84 12.39 3.56
N PHE A 13 1.57 11.97 2.54
CA PHE A 13 1.02 11.66 1.22
C PHE A 13 -0.06 10.55 1.27
N VAL A 14 0.22 9.44 1.95
CA VAL A 14 -0.72 8.31 2.08
C VAL A 14 -1.98 8.73 2.82
N GLN A 15 -1.85 9.59 3.84
CA GLN A 15 -3.01 10.12 4.57
C GLN A 15 -3.89 10.98 3.67
N LYS A 16 -3.29 11.88 2.88
CA LYS A 16 -4.02 12.72 1.91
C LYS A 16 -4.74 11.88 0.87
N LEU A 17 -4.06 10.91 0.27
CA LEU A 17 -4.66 10.03 -0.74
C LEU A 17 -5.79 9.16 -0.15
N THR A 18 -5.59 8.63 1.06
CA THR A 18 -6.62 7.85 1.76
C THR A 18 -7.84 8.70 2.08
N LEU A 19 -7.65 9.94 2.54
CA LEU A 19 -8.75 10.87 2.75
C LEU A 19 -9.50 11.19 1.46
N LEU A 20 -8.80 11.43 0.35
CA LEU A 20 -9.44 11.67 -0.94
C LEU A 20 -10.30 10.45 -1.34
N ALA A 21 -9.76 9.23 -1.20
CA ALA A 21 -10.48 7.98 -1.49
C ALA A 21 -11.71 7.78 -0.58
N LEU A 22 -11.63 8.21 0.67
CA LEU A 22 -12.75 8.16 1.61
C LEU A 22 -13.83 9.19 1.28
N LEU A 23 -13.44 10.37 0.80
CA LEU A 23 -14.33 11.46 0.40
C LEU A 23 -14.98 11.22 -0.97
N ASP A 24 -14.40 10.35 -1.80
CA ASP A 24 -14.97 9.89 -3.07
C ASP A 24 -15.96 8.71 -2.86
N ASP A 25 -16.79 8.78 -1.82
CA ASP A 25 -17.68 7.68 -1.37
C ASP A 25 -19.01 7.57 -2.14
N GLY A 26 -19.13 8.23 -3.30
CA GLY A 26 -20.32 8.21 -4.16
C GLY A 26 -21.53 8.98 -3.60
N ASN A 27 -21.40 9.66 -2.46
CA ASN A 27 -22.51 10.37 -1.84
C ASN A 27 -22.58 11.83 -2.32
N GLY A 28 -23.38 12.07 -3.37
CA GLY A 28 -23.56 13.39 -4.01
C GLY A 28 -24.39 14.42 -3.22
N SER A 29 -24.99 14.02 -2.09
CA SER A 29 -25.79 14.90 -1.22
C SER A 29 -25.03 15.17 0.08
N HIS A 30 -23.95 15.94 0.01
CA HIS A 30 -22.85 16.02 0.98
C HIS A 30 -23.26 16.10 2.47
N PRO A 31 -23.28 14.97 3.20
CA PRO A 31 -23.18 15.06 4.65
C PRO A 31 -21.75 15.47 5.03
N GLU A 32 -21.59 16.22 6.12
CA GLU A 32 -20.28 16.58 6.70
C GLU A 32 -19.48 15.38 7.25
N TRP A 33 -20.00 14.15 7.08
CA TRP A 33 -19.39 12.89 7.49
C TRP A 33 -19.18 11.97 6.28
N ILE A 34 -18.22 11.06 6.40
CA ILE A 34 -17.86 10.00 5.46
C ILE A 34 -18.68 8.75 5.78
N ALA A 35 -19.27 8.14 4.74
CA ALA A 35 -20.03 6.93 4.90
C ALA A 35 -19.16 5.73 5.33
N PRO A 36 -19.72 4.78 6.11
CA PRO A 36 -19.00 3.56 6.51
C PRO A 36 -18.46 2.80 5.30
N LEU A 37 -17.38 2.04 5.48
CA LEU A 37 -16.79 1.26 4.38
C LEU A 37 -17.72 0.14 3.90
N ASN A 38 -18.53 -0.41 4.79
CA ASN A 38 -19.52 -1.43 4.44
C ASN A 38 -20.85 -0.87 3.90
N ALA A 39 -20.93 0.45 3.69
CA ALA A 39 -22.14 1.08 3.19
C ALA A 39 -22.45 0.64 1.75
N PRO A 40 -23.71 0.27 1.43
CA PRO A 40 -24.10 -0.12 0.07
C PRO A 40 -23.92 0.96 -0.99
N SER A 41 -23.78 2.23 -0.58
CA SER A 41 -23.54 3.36 -1.47
C SER A 41 -22.13 3.37 -2.08
N ARG A 42 -21.18 2.62 -1.50
CA ARG A 42 -19.81 2.53 -2.01
C ARG A 42 -19.73 1.52 -3.15
N SER A 43 -19.26 1.96 -4.30
CA SER A 43 -19.06 1.11 -5.48
C SER A 43 -17.72 0.36 -5.47
N GLU A 44 -16.74 0.83 -4.68
CA GLU A 44 -15.37 0.34 -4.66
C GLU A 44 -14.88 0.14 -3.21
N HIS A 45 -14.00 -0.85 -3.01
CA HIS A 45 -13.27 -1.00 -1.75
C HIS A 45 -12.19 0.08 -1.62
N LEU A 46 -11.92 0.54 -0.40
CA LEU A 46 -10.88 1.54 -0.14
C LEU A 46 -9.49 1.02 -0.52
N ALA A 47 -9.12 -0.14 0.04
CA ALA A 47 -7.90 -0.88 -0.25
C ALA A 47 -8.25 -2.28 -0.83
N PRO A 48 -7.27 -3.06 -1.35
CA PRO A 48 -7.53 -4.39 -1.87
C PRO A 48 -8.26 -5.32 -0.89
N THR A 49 -7.84 -5.33 0.39
CA THR A 49 -8.50 -6.14 1.43
C THR A 49 -9.28 -5.30 2.45
N VAL A 50 -10.18 -5.96 3.17
CA VAL A 50 -10.95 -5.34 4.26
C VAL A 50 -10.02 -4.95 5.40
N GLU A 51 -9.09 -5.84 5.77
CA GLU A 51 -8.12 -5.61 6.83
C GLU A 51 -7.23 -4.41 6.53
N ALA A 52 -6.74 -4.29 5.30
CA ALA A 52 -5.96 -3.14 4.87
C ALA A 52 -6.80 -1.85 4.91
N SER A 53 -8.08 -1.92 4.51
CA SER A 53 -8.97 -0.77 4.57
C SER A 53 -9.21 -0.29 6.02
N GLU A 54 -9.39 -1.22 6.95
CA GLU A 54 -9.54 -0.92 8.38
C GLU A 54 -8.26 -0.37 9.00
N GLU A 55 -7.10 -0.93 8.64
CA GLU A 55 -5.80 -0.42 9.11
C GLU A 55 -5.59 1.04 8.70
N ARG A 56 -5.99 1.42 7.47
CA ARG A 56 -5.92 2.82 7.00
C ARG A 56 -6.86 3.73 7.79
N LEU A 57 -8.08 3.29 8.08
CA LEU A 57 -9.00 4.06 8.93
C LEU A 57 -8.47 4.23 10.35
N LYS A 58 -7.98 3.14 10.95
CA LYS A 58 -7.41 3.14 12.28
C LYS A 58 -6.22 4.09 12.37
N SER A 59 -5.30 4.05 11.41
CA SER A 59 -4.16 4.96 11.35
C SER A 59 -4.59 6.44 11.28
N LEU A 60 -5.58 6.77 10.43
CA LEU A 60 -6.11 8.14 10.36
C LEU A 60 -6.81 8.56 11.66
N HIS A 61 -7.52 7.64 12.31
CA HIS A 61 -8.19 7.90 13.58
C HIS A 61 -7.20 8.14 14.72
N GLU A 62 -6.19 7.29 14.85
CA GLU A 62 -5.12 7.40 15.85
C GLU A 62 -4.29 8.67 15.66
N ALA A 63 -4.12 9.12 14.40
CA ALA A 63 -3.48 10.40 14.08
C ALA A 63 -4.39 11.63 14.32
N GLY A 64 -5.64 11.44 14.76
CA GLY A 64 -6.61 12.52 14.97
C GLY A 64 -7.15 13.15 13.69
N VAL A 65 -6.79 12.61 12.52
CA VAL A 65 -7.23 13.08 11.20
C VAL A 65 -8.69 12.71 10.95
N LEU A 66 -9.14 11.58 11.49
CA LEU A 66 -10.55 11.19 11.55
C LEU A 66 -11.06 11.16 12.98
N THR A 67 -12.29 11.64 13.15
CA THR A 67 -13.05 11.54 14.39
C THR A 67 -14.33 10.77 14.15
N VAL A 68 -14.81 10.05 15.17
CA VAL A 68 -16.07 9.33 15.08
C VAL A 68 -17.22 10.33 14.94
N ALA A 69 -18.02 10.21 13.88
CA ALA A 69 -19.20 11.04 13.72
C ALA A 69 -20.27 10.62 14.74
N THR A 70 -20.95 11.58 15.35
CA THR A 70 -22.02 11.33 16.34
C THR A 70 -23.22 10.56 15.77
N SER A 71 -23.36 10.56 14.44
CA SER A 71 -24.36 9.80 13.70
C SER A 71 -23.99 8.33 13.47
N SER A 72 -22.84 7.85 13.96
CA SER A 72 -22.42 6.45 13.82
C SER A 72 -23.39 5.48 14.48
N ASP A 73 -23.55 4.28 13.89
CA ASP A 73 -24.37 3.23 14.50
C ASP A 73 -23.69 2.72 15.77
N ILE A 74 -24.43 2.69 16.87
CA ILE A 74 -23.94 2.22 18.17
C ILE A 74 -23.51 0.74 18.16
N LYS A 75 -23.92 -0.04 17.15
CA LYS A 75 -23.48 -1.43 16.96
C LYS A 75 -22.01 -1.57 16.55
N ALA A 76 -21.39 -0.50 16.06
CA ALA A 76 -19.96 -0.49 15.71
C ALA A 76 -19.02 -0.40 16.92
N PHE A 77 -19.58 -0.35 18.14
CA PHE A 77 -18.84 -0.13 19.38
C PHE A 77 -19.10 -1.25 20.39
N ASP A 78 -18.02 -1.68 21.06
CA ASP A 78 -18.11 -2.58 22.20
C ASP A 78 -18.36 -1.77 23.48
N ARG A 79 -19.55 -1.97 24.06
CA ARG A 79 -19.98 -1.26 25.27
C ARG A 79 -19.36 -1.82 26.56
N THR A 80 -18.72 -2.99 26.50
CA THR A 80 -18.16 -3.65 27.68
C THR A 80 -16.83 -3.03 28.12
N GLU A 81 -16.11 -2.38 27.20
CA GLU A 81 -14.81 -1.74 27.46
C GLU A 81 -14.80 -0.27 27.02
N GLY A 82 -15.46 0.59 27.78
CA GLY A 82 -15.36 2.05 27.58
C GLY A 82 -15.83 2.56 26.21
N CYS A 83 -16.69 1.80 25.51
CA CYS A 83 -17.18 2.10 24.16
C CYS A 83 -16.06 2.15 23.10
N SER A 84 -15.19 1.16 23.07
CA SER A 84 -14.16 1.02 22.02
C SER A 84 -14.79 0.68 20.66
N ILE A 85 -14.12 1.05 19.56
CA ILE A 85 -14.56 0.68 18.20
C ILE A 85 -14.27 -0.80 17.99
N SER A 86 -15.31 -1.60 17.74
CA SER A 86 -15.20 -3.04 17.46
C SER A 86 -15.19 -3.36 15.97
N ASP A 87 -15.80 -2.50 15.15
CA ASP A 87 -15.86 -2.63 13.69
C ASP A 87 -15.63 -1.26 13.05
N TYR A 88 -14.41 -1.03 12.55
CA TYR A 88 -14.03 0.23 11.90
C TYR A 88 -14.79 0.45 10.58
N SER A 89 -15.16 -0.64 9.90
CA SER A 89 -15.88 -0.60 8.62
C SER A 89 -17.34 -0.15 8.76
N ALA A 90 -17.93 -0.28 9.94
CA ALA A 90 -19.29 0.15 10.25
C ALA A 90 -19.41 1.60 10.79
N VAL A 91 -18.30 2.25 11.11
CA VAL A 91 -18.28 3.60 11.69
C VAL A 91 -18.50 4.68 10.63
N ARG A 92 -19.25 5.73 10.97
CA ARG A 92 -19.28 6.99 10.21
C ARG A 92 -18.15 7.89 10.68
N TRP A 93 -17.38 8.41 9.75
CA TRP A 93 -16.20 9.21 10.07
C TRP A 93 -16.43 10.68 9.80
N GLN A 94 -15.82 11.55 10.58
CA GLN A 94 -15.77 12.97 10.30
C GLN A 94 -14.31 13.40 10.13
N PRO A 95 -13.94 13.98 8.97
CA PRO A 95 -12.62 14.57 8.78
C PRO A 95 -12.36 15.64 9.84
N ASN A 96 -11.19 15.64 10.45
CA ASN A 96 -10.78 16.61 11.46
C ASN A 96 -9.51 17.34 11.00
N VAL A 97 -9.60 18.00 9.85
CA VAL A 97 -8.48 18.68 9.19
C VAL A 97 -8.77 20.18 9.10
N ALA A 98 -7.75 21.01 9.34
CA ALA A 98 -7.82 22.47 9.18
C ALA A 98 -6.94 22.91 8.00
N LEU A 99 -7.54 23.58 7.01
CA LEU A 99 -6.80 24.14 5.87
C LEU A 99 -6.02 25.40 6.25
N ASP A 100 -6.59 26.22 7.15
CA ASP A 100 -6.02 27.48 7.64
C ASP A 100 -5.39 27.36 9.04
N GLY A 101 -5.35 26.14 9.60
CA GLY A 101 -4.76 25.84 10.90
C GLY A 101 -5.58 26.26 12.12
N VAL A 102 -6.79 26.81 11.94
CA VAL A 102 -7.60 27.31 13.06
C VAL A 102 -8.86 26.45 13.26
N ALA A 103 -9.63 26.23 12.20
CA ALA A 103 -10.89 25.52 12.29
C ALA A 103 -10.93 24.31 11.36
N ARG A 104 -11.69 23.29 11.78
CA ARG A 104 -12.01 22.15 10.91
C ARG A 104 -12.66 22.67 9.64
N CYS A 105 -12.09 22.33 8.49
CA CYS A 105 -12.66 22.66 7.20
C CYS A 105 -13.89 21.80 6.90
N ASN A 106 -14.78 22.31 6.04
CA ASN A 106 -15.92 21.52 5.55
C ASN A 106 -15.44 20.46 4.55
N ARG A 107 -16.29 19.46 4.35
CA ARG A 107 -16.01 18.30 3.48
C ARG A 107 -15.61 18.68 2.05
N GLU A 108 -16.33 19.61 1.42
CA GLU A 108 -16.13 20.01 0.02
C GLU A 108 -14.79 20.73 -0.18
N SER A 109 -14.45 21.66 0.71
CA SER A 109 -13.19 22.39 0.67
C SER A 109 -12.00 21.45 0.88
N LEU A 110 -12.13 20.46 1.77
CA LEU A 110 -11.11 19.44 1.96
C LEU A 110 -10.91 18.58 0.70
N TYR A 111 -12.00 18.13 0.08
CA TYR A 111 -11.95 17.36 -1.15
C TYR A 111 -11.24 18.13 -2.27
N LEU A 112 -11.62 19.39 -2.48
CA LEU A 112 -11.02 20.24 -3.51
C LEU A 112 -9.52 20.46 -3.26
N ALA A 113 -9.12 20.76 -2.02
CA ALA A 113 -7.71 20.95 -1.67
C ALA A 113 -6.89 19.66 -1.91
N LEU A 114 -7.41 18.51 -1.47
CA LEU A 114 -6.76 17.22 -1.68
C LEU A 114 -6.64 16.88 -3.17
N TYR A 115 -7.73 17.03 -3.93
CA TYR A 115 -7.73 16.72 -5.36
C TYR A 115 -6.79 17.64 -6.13
N GLN A 116 -6.78 18.95 -5.84
CA GLN A 116 -5.88 19.90 -6.49
C GLN A 116 -4.40 19.58 -6.22
N GLU A 117 -4.04 19.28 -4.98
CA GLU A 117 -2.66 18.92 -4.65
C GLU A 117 -2.26 17.57 -5.30
N LEU A 118 -3.10 16.55 -5.16
CA LEU A 118 -2.78 15.19 -5.61
C LEU A 118 -2.82 15.03 -7.14
N SER A 119 -3.62 15.82 -7.86
CA SER A 119 -3.64 15.83 -9.34
C SER A 119 -2.57 16.74 -9.95
N GLY A 120 -1.85 17.51 -9.12
CA GLY A 120 -0.79 18.41 -9.52
C GLY A 120 0.52 17.68 -9.88
N ASP A 121 1.65 18.34 -9.60
CA ASP A 121 2.97 17.76 -9.78
C ASP A 121 3.37 16.90 -8.58
N VAL A 122 4.00 15.76 -8.86
CA VAL A 122 4.52 14.85 -7.82
C VAL A 122 5.63 15.55 -7.04
N GLN A 123 5.46 15.68 -5.73
CA GLN A 123 6.43 16.36 -4.87
C GLN A 123 7.56 15.41 -4.46
N ALA A 124 8.79 15.92 -4.43
CA ALA A 124 9.97 15.15 -3.99
C ALA A 124 9.81 14.56 -2.58
N ALA A 125 9.12 15.27 -1.68
CA ALA A 125 8.84 14.82 -0.31
C ALA A 125 7.98 13.54 -0.27
N TRP A 126 7.20 13.24 -1.30
CA TRP A 126 6.33 12.06 -1.34
C TRP A 126 7.08 10.78 -1.69
N LYS A 127 8.33 10.85 -2.13
CA LYS A 127 9.09 9.73 -2.70
C LYS A 127 9.03 8.46 -1.86
N SER A 128 9.28 8.56 -0.55
CA SER A 128 9.31 7.41 0.35
C SER A 128 7.93 6.76 0.53
N GLU A 129 6.93 7.60 0.78
CA GLU A 129 5.53 7.17 0.92
C GLU A 129 4.95 6.60 -0.38
N LEU A 130 5.28 7.21 -1.52
CA LEU A 130 4.85 6.79 -2.85
C LEU A 130 5.43 5.41 -3.19
N TYR A 131 6.73 5.20 -2.97
CA TYR A 131 7.37 3.90 -3.14
C TYR A 131 6.71 2.83 -2.27
N GLY A 132 6.54 3.12 -0.97
CA GLY A 132 5.93 2.20 -0.03
C GLY A 132 4.52 1.82 -0.47
N LEU A 133 3.69 2.81 -0.81
CA LEU A 133 2.32 2.58 -1.21
C LEU A 133 2.19 1.76 -2.50
N ILE A 134 3.02 2.01 -3.51
CA ILE A 134 3.03 1.24 -4.77
C ILE A 134 3.26 -0.24 -4.49
N PHE A 135 4.27 -0.55 -3.66
CA PHE A 135 4.59 -1.94 -3.30
C PHE A 135 3.55 -2.57 -2.40
N ASP A 136 3.03 -1.83 -1.42
CA ASP A 136 2.02 -2.31 -0.48
C ASP A 136 0.74 -2.70 -1.22
N LEU A 137 0.22 -1.82 -2.07
CA LEU A 137 -0.99 -2.06 -2.86
C LEU A 137 -0.84 -3.26 -3.81
N ALA A 138 0.27 -3.35 -4.54
CA ALA A 138 0.54 -4.46 -5.46
C ALA A 138 0.70 -5.80 -4.72
N ARG A 139 1.31 -5.78 -3.52
CA ARG A 139 1.48 -6.96 -2.67
C ARG A 139 0.15 -7.44 -2.12
N GLU A 140 -0.64 -6.53 -1.55
CA GLU A 140 -1.97 -6.84 -1.02
C GLU A 140 -2.89 -7.45 -2.09
N GLU A 141 -2.95 -6.84 -3.28
CA GLU A 141 -3.74 -7.35 -4.40
C GLU A 141 -3.29 -8.76 -4.81
N SER A 142 -1.98 -8.97 -4.93
CA SER A 142 -1.41 -10.27 -5.30
C SER A 142 -1.71 -11.36 -4.26
N LEU A 143 -1.65 -11.03 -2.97
CA LEU A 143 -1.95 -11.96 -1.88
C LEU A 143 -3.43 -12.30 -1.82
N GLN A 144 -4.31 -11.30 -1.99
CA GLN A 144 -5.75 -11.51 -2.06
C GLN A 144 -6.11 -12.46 -3.20
N TYR A 145 -5.45 -12.32 -4.35
CA TYR A 145 -5.66 -13.24 -5.47
C TYR A 145 -5.19 -14.67 -5.18
N ILE A 146 -4.07 -14.85 -4.48
CA ILE A 146 -3.62 -16.17 -4.01
C ILE A 146 -4.68 -16.80 -3.09
N HIS A 147 -5.26 -16.04 -2.17
CA HIS A 147 -6.34 -16.49 -1.30
C HIS A 147 -7.57 -16.92 -2.09
N VAL A 148 -8.00 -16.12 -3.06
CA VAL A 148 -9.13 -16.44 -3.95
C VAL A 148 -8.91 -17.79 -4.65
N LEU A 149 -7.73 -17.99 -5.25
CA LEU A 149 -7.40 -19.24 -5.95
C LEU A 149 -7.27 -20.44 -5.01
N ALA A 150 -6.68 -20.27 -3.82
CA ALA A 150 -6.56 -21.33 -2.84
C ALA A 150 -7.95 -21.77 -2.33
N ASN A 151 -8.83 -20.82 -2.06
CA ASN A 151 -10.21 -21.08 -1.63
C ASN A 151 -11.00 -21.80 -2.73
N GLU A 152 -10.78 -21.46 -4.01
CA GLU A 152 -11.42 -22.13 -5.16
C GLU A 152 -11.17 -23.65 -5.19
N VAL A 153 -9.99 -24.10 -4.74
CA VAL A 153 -9.65 -25.54 -4.61
C VAL A 153 -9.86 -26.09 -3.20
N SER A 154 -10.58 -25.34 -2.35
CA SER A 154 -10.85 -25.66 -0.95
C SER A 154 -9.57 -25.91 -0.12
N PHE A 155 -8.57 -25.07 -0.32
CA PHE A 155 -7.40 -24.98 0.55
C PHE A 155 -7.54 -23.81 1.51
N THR A 156 -7.25 -24.03 2.78
CA THR A 156 -6.99 -22.95 3.72
C THR A 156 -5.55 -22.49 3.53
N PHE A 157 -5.34 -21.27 3.05
CA PHE A 157 -4.01 -20.74 2.81
C PHE A 157 -3.37 -20.27 4.12
N THR A 158 -2.37 -21.00 4.61
CA THR A 158 -1.69 -20.71 5.90
C THR A 158 -0.26 -20.20 5.73
N ALA A 159 0.29 -20.20 4.51
CA ALA A 159 1.66 -19.78 4.22
C ALA A 159 1.79 -18.24 3.99
N GLN A 160 1.04 -17.43 4.74
CA GLN A 160 0.91 -15.98 4.54
C GLN A 160 2.25 -15.24 4.54
N ALA A 161 3.03 -15.33 5.62
CA ALA A 161 4.32 -14.63 5.75
C ALA A 161 5.33 -15.02 4.64
N ARG A 162 5.30 -16.29 4.23
CA ARG A 162 6.14 -16.77 3.12
C ARG A 162 5.68 -16.21 1.79
N ALA A 163 4.37 -16.14 1.57
CA ALA A 163 3.79 -15.56 0.37
C ALA A 163 4.12 -14.07 0.28
N GLU A 164 3.99 -13.32 1.37
CA GLU A 164 4.36 -11.90 1.45
C GLU A 164 5.81 -11.66 1.03
N THR A 165 6.73 -12.48 1.56
CA THR A 165 8.15 -12.40 1.22
C THR A 165 8.39 -12.69 -0.26
N VAL A 166 7.81 -13.78 -0.78
CA VAL A 166 7.97 -14.17 -2.20
C VAL A 166 7.35 -13.12 -3.12
N VAL A 167 6.12 -12.67 -2.86
CA VAL A 167 5.43 -11.64 -3.64
C VAL A 167 6.25 -10.35 -3.66
N GLY A 168 6.72 -9.89 -2.50
CA GLY A 168 7.56 -8.69 -2.40
C GLY A 168 8.84 -8.78 -3.25
N GLN A 169 9.49 -9.96 -3.27
CA GLN A 169 10.63 -10.21 -4.15
C GLN A 169 10.23 -10.20 -5.62
N LEU A 170 9.15 -10.88 -6.01
CA LEU A 170 8.74 -10.99 -7.40
C LEU A 170 8.29 -9.65 -7.98
N LEU A 171 7.70 -8.75 -7.18
CA LEU A 171 7.28 -7.42 -7.62
C LEU A 171 8.44 -6.52 -8.06
N GLN A 172 9.69 -6.89 -7.77
CA GLN A 172 10.87 -6.17 -8.27
C GLN A 172 11.05 -6.28 -9.79
N ASP A 173 10.64 -7.41 -10.38
CA ASP A 173 10.88 -7.75 -11.79
C ASP A 173 9.61 -8.11 -12.56
N PHE A 174 8.50 -8.34 -11.86
CA PHE A 174 7.24 -8.79 -12.42
C PHE A 174 6.06 -7.93 -11.98
N SER A 175 5.10 -7.76 -12.89
CA SER A 175 3.86 -7.02 -12.61
C SER A 175 2.83 -7.89 -11.89
N VAL A 176 1.82 -7.26 -11.28
CA VAL A 176 0.70 -7.98 -10.63
C VAL A 176 0.01 -8.93 -11.64
N SER A 177 -0.17 -8.49 -12.88
CA SER A 177 -0.67 -9.33 -13.97
C SER A 177 0.15 -10.62 -14.18
N GLN A 178 1.47 -10.55 -14.06
CA GLN A 178 2.36 -11.70 -14.20
C GLN A 178 2.34 -12.58 -12.94
N LEU A 179 2.28 -11.97 -11.75
CA LEU A 179 2.09 -12.69 -10.49
C LEU A 179 0.77 -13.48 -10.49
N TYR A 180 -0.30 -12.94 -11.08
CA TYR A 180 -1.56 -13.66 -11.27
C TYR A 180 -1.38 -14.92 -12.12
N TYR A 181 -0.54 -14.87 -13.16
CA TYR A 181 -0.22 -16.07 -13.93
C TYR A 181 0.55 -17.10 -13.07
N PHE A 182 1.55 -16.65 -12.32
CA PHE A 182 2.34 -17.54 -11.45
C PHE A 182 1.49 -18.17 -10.34
N ALA A 183 0.61 -17.39 -9.72
CA ALA A 183 -0.32 -17.86 -8.69
C ALA A 183 -1.24 -18.96 -9.22
N ARG A 184 -1.88 -18.75 -10.39
CA ARG A 184 -2.73 -19.77 -11.03
C ARG A 184 -2.00 -21.07 -11.29
N LEU A 185 -0.78 -21.00 -11.83
CA LEU A 185 0.02 -22.20 -12.08
C LEU A 185 0.41 -22.89 -10.77
N ALA A 186 0.83 -22.12 -9.76
CA ALA A 186 1.23 -22.64 -8.47
C ALA A 186 0.07 -23.33 -7.73
N VAL A 187 -1.13 -22.76 -7.73
CA VAL A 187 -2.33 -23.37 -7.14
C VAL A 187 -2.73 -24.64 -7.89
N LYS A 188 -2.72 -24.62 -9.24
CA LYS A 188 -2.98 -25.84 -10.03
C LYS A 188 -2.01 -26.96 -9.69
N ASN A 189 -0.72 -26.66 -9.56
CA ASN A 189 0.30 -27.64 -9.18
C ASN A 189 0.09 -28.16 -7.76
N ALA A 190 -0.29 -27.29 -6.81
CA ALA A 190 -0.61 -27.68 -5.45
C ALA A 190 -1.86 -28.59 -5.39
N ALA A 191 -2.91 -28.27 -6.14
CA ALA A 191 -4.11 -29.09 -6.24
C ALA A 191 -3.80 -30.48 -6.83
N HIS A 192 -2.98 -30.54 -7.88
CA HIS A 192 -2.52 -31.80 -8.46
C HIS A 192 -1.68 -32.61 -7.45
N PHE A 193 -0.75 -31.96 -6.74
CA PHE A 193 0.08 -32.61 -5.71
C PHE A 193 -0.74 -33.20 -4.55
N TYR A 194 -1.87 -32.57 -4.20
CA TYR A 194 -2.85 -33.13 -3.28
C TYR A 194 -3.60 -34.32 -3.88
N ALA A 195 -4.11 -34.18 -5.10
CA ALA A 195 -4.92 -35.20 -5.78
C ALA A 195 -4.14 -36.51 -6.04
N THR A 196 -2.83 -36.44 -6.29
CA THR A 196 -2.00 -37.64 -6.51
C THR A 196 -1.53 -38.32 -5.22
N GLY A 197 -1.97 -37.86 -4.04
CA GLY A 197 -1.58 -38.45 -2.76
C GLY A 197 -0.14 -38.16 -2.32
N ASN A 198 0.59 -37.30 -3.05
CA ASN A 198 1.98 -36.97 -2.73
C ASN A 198 2.10 -35.97 -1.56
N SER A 199 1.00 -35.30 -1.21
CA SER A 199 0.95 -34.39 -0.06
C SER A 199 0.45 -35.08 1.21
N LYS A 200 0.93 -34.65 2.38
CA LYS A 200 0.41 -35.08 3.70
C LYS A 200 -1.00 -34.54 4.03
N GLY A 201 -1.61 -33.77 3.13
CA GLY A 201 -2.90 -33.10 3.34
C GLY A 201 -2.98 -31.74 2.64
N ARG A 202 -4.16 -31.12 2.67
CA ARG A 202 -4.45 -29.83 2.02
C ARG A 202 -3.51 -28.71 2.46
N ASN A 203 -3.21 -28.61 3.76
CA ASN A 203 -2.28 -27.61 4.28
C ASN A 203 -0.87 -27.80 3.72
N HIS A 204 -0.38 -29.04 3.63
CA HIS A 204 0.93 -29.32 3.05
C HIS A 204 0.99 -28.93 1.58
N ALA A 205 -0.04 -29.24 0.80
CA ALA A 205 -0.13 -28.84 -0.60
C ALA A 205 -0.19 -27.31 -0.77
N SER A 206 -1.06 -26.64 -0.01
CA SER A 206 -1.22 -25.18 0.01
C SER A 206 0.11 -24.45 0.30
N ASN A 207 0.90 -24.97 1.24
CA ASN A 207 2.19 -24.40 1.62
C ASN A 207 3.27 -24.48 0.52
N THR A 208 3.03 -25.22 -0.56
CA THR A 208 3.92 -25.26 -1.73
C THR A 208 3.71 -24.09 -2.69
N ILE A 209 2.58 -23.37 -2.61
CA ILE A 209 2.21 -22.31 -3.56
C ILE A 209 3.31 -21.24 -3.68
N PRO A 210 3.81 -20.60 -2.59
CA PRO A 210 4.84 -19.57 -2.72
C PRO A 210 6.14 -20.09 -3.37
N ARG A 211 6.54 -21.34 -3.04
CA ARG A 211 7.74 -21.96 -3.63
C ARG A 211 7.57 -22.19 -5.13
N ASN A 212 6.39 -22.66 -5.55
CA ASN A 212 6.09 -22.92 -6.95
C ASN A 212 6.01 -21.61 -7.76
N MET A 213 5.47 -20.54 -7.17
CA MET A 213 5.51 -19.20 -7.78
C MET A 213 6.96 -18.76 -8.03
N LEU A 214 7.81 -18.83 -7.00
CA LEU A 214 9.22 -18.45 -7.11
C LEU A 214 9.96 -19.28 -8.17
N GLY A 215 9.78 -20.60 -8.19
CA GLY A 215 10.39 -21.46 -9.20
C GLY A 215 9.93 -21.15 -10.63
N THR A 216 8.65 -20.82 -10.81
CA THR A 216 8.09 -20.40 -12.11
C THR A 216 8.70 -19.06 -12.55
N ALA A 217 8.83 -18.11 -11.63
CA ALA A 217 9.43 -16.81 -11.92
C ALA A 217 10.91 -16.92 -12.27
N GLN A 218 11.67 -17.77 -11.56
CA GLN A 218 13.08 -18.05 -11.88
C GLN A 218 13.25 -18.64 -13.29
N ASP A 219 12.36 -19.56 -13.68
CA ASP A 219 12.33 -20.09 -15.05
C ASP A 219 12.00 -18.99 -16.07
N ALA A 220 11.04 -18.11 -15.75
CA ALA A 220 10.68 -16.95 -16.58
C ALA A 220 11.84 -15.97 -16.79
N LEU A 221 12.63 -15.70 -15.75
CA LEU A 221 13.86 -14.91 -15.85
C LEU A 221 14.90 -15.61 -16.74
N THR A 222 15.18 -16.89 -16.45
CA THR A 222 16.23 -17.66 -17.13
C THR A 222 15.94 -17.83 -18.63
N ARG A 223 14.68 -18.06 -18.99
CA ARG A 223 14.24 -18.29 -20.37
C ARG A 223 13.69 -17.04 -21.04
N ASN A 224 13.74 -15.91 -20.36
CA ASN A 224 13.26 -14.61 -20.84
C ASN A 224 11.84 -14.63 -21.42
N TRP A 225 10.90 -15.28 -20.71
CA TRP A 225 9.48 -15.21 -21.07
C TRP A 225 8.70 -14.38 -20.05
N ARG A 226 7.62 -13.76 -20.52
CA ARG A 226 6.67 -12.98 -19.71
C ARG A 226 5.27 -13.32 -20.13
N LYS A 227 4.41 -13.70 -19.18
CA LYS A 227 3.02 -14.05 -19.46
C LYS A 227 2.09 -13.29 -18.53
N ASN A 228 1.27 -12.44 -19.13
CA ASN A 228 0.31 -11.60 -18.45
C ASN A 228 -1.00 -12.37 -18.21
N ALA A 229 -1.69 -12.01 -17.13
CA ALA A 229 -3.04 -12.44 -16.81
C ALA A 229 -4.00 -11.25 -16.87
N HIS A 230 -5.28 -11.52 -17.14
CA HIS A 230 -6.33 -10.54 -16.90
C HIS A 230 -6.62 -10.42 -15.40
N ARG A 231 -7.07 -9.24 -14.99
CA ARG A 231 -7.55 -9.01 -13.62
C ARG A 231 -8.78 -9.86 -13.38
N ASP A 232 -8.81 -10.55 -12.25
CA ASP A 232 -9.96 -11.36 -11.84
C ASP A 232 -11.02 -10.46 -11.22
N SER A 233 -12.28 -10.61 -11.63
CA SER A 233 -13.38 -9.77 -11.13
C SER A 233 -13.64 -9.93 -9.63
N ARG A 234 -13.16 -11.03 -9.01
CA ARG A 234 -13.20 -11.27 -7.56
C ARG A 234 -12.16 -10.45 -6.80
N VAL A 235 -11.18 -9.86 -7.50
CA VAL A 235 -10.14 -8.98 -6.95
C VAL A 235 -10.15 -7.66 -7.75
N PRO A 236 -11.20 -6.85 -7.60
CA PRO A 236 -11.33 -5.60 -8.34
C PRO A 236 -10.27 -4.58 -7.90
N GLN A 237 -10.04 -3.58 -8.74
CA GLN A 237 -9.19 -2.45 -8.40
C GLN A 237 -9.81 -1.65 -7.24
N SER A 238 -9.00 -1.30 -6.24
CA SER A 238 -9.45 -0.47 -5.12
C SER A 238 -9.43 1.02 -5.44
N ALA A 239 -10.16 1.83 -4.67
CA ALA A 239 -10.16 3.28 -4.81
C ALA A 239 -8.76 3.89 -4.64
N LEU A 240 -7.94 3.36 -3.71
CA LEU A 240 -6.54 3.76 -3.55
C LEU A 240 -5.71 3.47 -4.80
N HIS A 241 -5.86 2.29 -5.42
CA HIS A 241 -5.19 1.98 -6.69
C HIS A 241 -5.62 2.97 -7.77
N ARG A 242 -6.93 3.15 -7.95
CA ARG A 242 -7.48 4.03 -8.97
C ARG A 242 -6.94 5.45 -8.82
N LEU A 243 -7.07 6.04 -7.64
CA LEU A 243 -6.61 7.42 -7.41
C LEU A 243 -5.09 7.56 -7.50
N LEU A 244 -4.31 6.60 -7.00
CA LEU A 244 -2.86 6.63 -7.14
C LEU A 244 -2.44 6.66 -8.61
N TYR A 245 -2.95 5.74 -9.42
CA TYR A 245 -2.49 5.58 -10.80
C TYR A 245 -3.16 6.57 -11.76
N ASP A 246 -4.45 6.85 -11.60
CA ASP A 246 -5.19 7.70 -12.53
C ASP A 246 -5.04 9.20 -12.21
N VAL A 247 -5.00 9.57 -10.91
CA VAL A 247 -4.97 10.98 -10.50
C VAL A 247 -3.55 11.44 -10.21
N VAL A 248 -2.80 10.69 -9.38
CA VAL A 248 -1.45 11.12 -8.96
C VAL A 248 -0.42 10.86 -10.05
N LEU A 249 -0.33 9.61 -10.52
CA LEU A 249 0.71 9.20 -11.47
C LEU A 249 0.32 9.43 -12.94
N LYS A 250 -0.96 9.64 -13.23
CA LYS A 250 -1.51 9.86 -14.58
C LYS A 250 -1.13 8.72 -15.56
N ASP A 251 -1.05 7.50 -15.05
CA ASP A 251 -0.71 6.28 -15.80
C ASP A 251 -1.69 5.16 -15.44
N SER A 252 -2.88 5.26 -16.04
CA SER A 252 -4.00 4.35 -15.77
C SER A 252 -3.65 2.91 -16.11
N GLY A 253 -3.83 2.03 -15.12
CA GLY A 253 -3.58 0.59 -15.25
C GLY A 253 -2.13 0.17 -15.01
N ALA A 254 -1.17 1.09 -14.87
CA ALA A 254 0.22 0.75 -14.57
C ALA A 254 0.37 -0.12 -13.31
N GLY A 255 -0.46 0.11 -12.28
CA GLY A 255 -0.45 -0.70 -11.06
C GLY A 255 -0.73 -2.19 -11.26
N PHE A 256 -1.33 -2.57 -12.39
CA PHE A 256 -1.55 -3.97 -12.74
C PHE A 256 -0.54 -4.48 -13.77
N SER A 257 -0.20 -3.64 -14.76
CA SER A 257 0.52 -4.05 -15.96
C SER A 257 2.04 -3.91 -15.82
N LYS A 258 2.52 -3.00 -14.99
CA LYS A 258 3.95 -2.73 -14.79
C LYS A 258 4.44 -3.35 -13.48
N SER A 259 5.71 -3.75 -13.46
CA SER A 259 6.37 -4.24 -12.24
C SER A 259 6.64 -3.06 -11.32
N PRO A 260 6.24 -3.09 -10.03
CA PRO A 260 6.57 -2.02 -9.08
C PRO A 260 8.05 -1.62 -9.06
N GLY A 261 8.97 -2.59 -9.01
CA GLY A 261 10.41 -2.30 -8.96
C GLY A 261 10.94 -1.68 -10.25
N MET A 262 10.63 -2.29 -11.40
CA MET A 262 11.06 -1.73 -12.69
C MET A 262 10.40 -0.38 -12.98
N TYR A 263 9.09 -0.26 -12.75
CA TYR A 263 8.35 0.98 -12.96
C TYR A 263 8.91 2.12 -12.11
N TRP A 264 9.24 1.82 -10.85
CA TRP A 264 9.87 2.78 -9.97
C TRP A 264 11.21 3.26 -10.49
N ARG A 265 12.12 2.32 -10.79
CA ARG A 265 13.49 2.62 -11.21
C ARG A 265 13.57 3.28 -12.58
N ASP A 266 12.83 2.75 -13.55
CA ASP A 266 13.05 3.01 -14.96
C ASP A 266 12.15 4.15 -15.48
N GLU A 267 11.04 4.44 -14.78
CA GLU A 267 10.07 5.46 -15.22
C GLU A 267 9.86 6.54 -14.14
N LEU A 268 9.39 6.16 -12.94
CA LEU A 268 8.99 7.13 -11.92
C LEU A 268 10.16 7.98 -11.39
N VAL A 269 11.31 7.35 -11.12
CA VAL A 269 12.49 8.07 -10.64
C VAL A 269 13.04 9.04 -11.68
N PRO A 270 13.29 8.62 -12.94
CA PRO A 270 13.64 9.53 -14.02
C PRO A 270 12.65 10.67 -14.22
N GLN A 271 11.35 10.36 -14.15
CA GLN A 271 10.29 11.33 -14.44
C GLN A 271 10.11 12.37 -13.32
N PHE A 272 10.12 11.94 -12.07
CA PHE A 272 9.71 12.80 -10.94
C PHE A 272 10.84 13.17 -9.99
N PHE A 273 11.92 12.39 -9.92
CA PHE A 273 12.92 12.52 -8.85
C PHE A 273 14.35 12.77 -9.33
N SER A 274 14.63 12.71 -10.63
CA SER A 274 15.98 12.99 -11.17
C SER A 274 16.38 14.46 -11.12
N GLY A 275 15.42 15.41 -11.03
CA GLY A 275 15.70 16.85 -10.95
C GLY A 275 15.99 17.37 -9.54
N ALA A 276 15.61 16.66 -8.48
CA ALA A 276 15.75 17.13 -7.09
C ALA A 276 17.19 17.09 -6.55
N ALA A 277 18.15 16.59 -7.35
CA ALA A 277 19.55 16.47 -6.96
C ALA A 277 20.38 17.77 -7.15
N PHE A 278 19.78 18.88 -7.60
CA PHE A 278 20.53 20.09 -7.98
C PHE A 278 20.48 21.28 -7.01
N ASP A 279 19.82 21.18 -5.85
CA ASP A 279 19.70 22.31 -4.89
C ASP A 279 20.36 22.05 -3.51
N CYS A 280 21.33 21.14 -3.41
CA CYS A 280 22.17 21.00 -2.21
C CYS A 280 23.65 21.17 -2.53
N ASP A 281 23.99 22.36 -3.03
CA ASP A 281 25.35 22.76 -3.42
C ASP A 281 26.25 23.16 -2.22
N LEU A 282 26.09 22.50 -1.07
CA LEU A 282 26.95 22.75 0.11
C LEU A 282 27.69 21.52 0.68
N LEU A 283 27.50 20.32 0.13
CA LEU A 283 28.20 19.08 0.55
C LEU A 283 28.60 18.22 -0.66
N GLY A 284 29.36 18.80 -1.59
CA GLY A 284 29.77 18.19 -2.87
C GLY A 284 30.61 16.89 -2.81
N HIS A 285 30.79 16.25 -1.66
CA HIS A 285 31.66 15.07 -1.50
C HIS A 285 31.05 13.89 -0.74
N LEU A 286 29.79 13.96 -0.27
CA LEU A 286 29.14 12.85 0.42
C LEU A 286 27.88 12.40 -0.33
N LYS A 287 28.07 11.68 -1.44
CA LYS A 287 26.98 10.97 -2.11
C LYS A 287 26.73 9.65 -1.40
N LEU A 288 25.53 9.47 -0.84
CA LEU A 288 25.08 8.18 -0.34
C LEU A 288 24.84 7.25 -1.53
N PHE A 289 25.40 6.04 -1.47
CA PHE A 289 25.21 4.99 -2.47
C PHE A 289 24.87 3.66 -1.80
N CYS A 290 24.12 2.81 -2.49
CA CYS A 290 23.68 1.55 -1.95
C CYS A 290 24.83 0.56 -2.06
N ARG A 291 25.23 -0.05 -0.94
CA ARG A 291 26.31 -1.05 -0.97
C ARG A 291 26.00 -2.28 -1.82
N GLU A 292 24.73 -2.60 -2.04
CA GLU A 292 24.31 -3.82 -2.75
C GLU A 292 24.18 -3.62 -4.27
N CYS A 293 23.87 -2.41 -4.74
CA CYS A 293 23.62 -2.14 -6.16
C CYS A 293 24.26 -0.86 -6.71
N ASP A 294 25.08 -0.17 -5.90
CA ASP A 294 25.74 1.11 -6.19
C ASP A 294 24.81 2.28 -6.58
N SER A 295 23.50 2.11 -6.42
CA SER A 295 22.52 3.15 -6.71
C SER A 295 22.64 4.34 -5.76
N SER A 296 22.53 5.56 -6.31
CA SER A 296 22.37 6.80 -5.54
C SER A 296 20.92 7.10 -5.16
N ASN A 297 19.97 6.23 -5.54
CA ASN A 297 18.55 6.39 -5.24
C ASN A 297 18.23 5.88 -3.83
N ILE A 298 18.76 6.61 -2.84
CA ILE A 298 18.66 6.25 -1.43
C ILE A 298 17.95 7.34 -0.65
N ASP A 299 17.14 6.90 0.30
CA ASP A 299 16.66 7.72 1.39
C ASP A 299 17.30 7.29 2.70
N ALA A 300 17.57 8.26 3.58
CA ALA A 300 18.21 8.04 4.86
C ALA A 300 17.36 8.71 5.94
N SER A 301 16.94 7.91 6.93
CA SER A 301 16.22 8.38 8.11
C SER A 301 16.96 7.98 9.37
N MET A 302 16.89 8.81 10.41
CA MET A 302 17.54 8.56 11.69
C MET A 302 16.48 8.49 12.80
N ASP A 303 16.52 7.43 13.60
CA ASP A 303 15.73 7.29 14.82
C ASP A 303 16.67 7.13 16.03
N LYS A 304 16.72 8.15 16.89
CA LYS A 304 17.58 8.27 18.08
C LYS A 304 19.08 8.02 17.81
N LEU A 305 19.47 6.75 17.70
CA LEU A 305 20.84 6.26 17.51
C LEU A 305 20.99 5.31 16.31
N ILE A 306 19.92 5.08 15.55
CA ILE A 306 19.91 4.19 14.39
C ILE A 306 19.69 5.00 13.13
N LEU A 307 20.69 5.03 12.26
CA LEU A 307 20.57 5.49 10.88
C LEU A 307 20.04 4.32 10.03
N LYS A 308 18.90 4.49 9.41
CA LYS A 308 18.31 3.54 8.46
C LYS A 308 18.41 4.12 7.05
N THR A 309 18.97 3.37 6.12
CA THR A 309 18.98 3.75 4.70
C THR A 309 18.13 2.77 3.90
N MET A 310 17.32 3.28 2.99
CA MET A 310 16.53 2.50 2.04
C MET A 310 17.04 2.81 0.63
N CYS A 311 17.53 1.79 -0.07
CA CYS A 311 17.75 1.90 -1.51
C CYS A 311 16.47 1.53 -2.23
N TYR A 312 15.95 2.43 -3.06
CA TYR A 312 14.75 2.16 -3.83
C TYR A 312 14.99 1.34 -5.10
N ASP A 313 16.24 1.20 -5.53
CA ASP A 313 16.54 0.42 -6.73
C ASP A 313 16.61 -1.07 -6.43
N CYS A 314 17.21 -1.48 -5.32
CA CYS A 314 17.29 -2.89 -4.93
C CYS A 314 16.48 -3.25 -3.68
N ALA A 315 15.68 -2.30 -3.16
CA ALA A 315 14.91 -2.44 -1.92
C ALA A 315 15.75 -2.74 -0.66
N THR A 316 17.08 -2.56 -0.70
CA THR A 316 17.94 -2.87 0.44
C THR A 316 17.72 -1.86 1.56
N VAL A 317 17.38 -2.37 2.73
CA VAL A 317 17.36 -1.60 3.98
C VAL A 317 18.62 -1.89 4.77
N SER A 318 19.48 -0.87 4.93
CA SER A 318 20.62 -0.97 5.85
C SER A 318 20.32 -0.24 7.16
N LYS A 319 20.83 -0.76 8.27
CA LYS A 319 20.71 -0.13 9.59
C LYS A 319 22.11 0.02 10.18
N PHE A 320 22.46 1.23 10.57
CA PHE A 320 23.71 1.59 11.21
C PHE A 320 23.40 2.13 12.59
N ARG A 321 24.14 1.68 13.61
CA ARG A 321 23.99 2.16 14.98
C ARG A 321 25.16 3.07 15.31
N ALA A 322 24.89 4.26 15.81
CA ALA A 322 25.91 5.13 16.37
C ALA A 322 26.45 4.51 17.67
N PHE A 323 27.77 4.40 17.79
CA PHE A 323 28.44 4.04 19.03
C PHE A 323 29.05 5.33 19.60
N GLU A 324 28.63 5.73 20.81
CA GLU A 324 29.36 6.74 21.58
C GLU A 324 30.51 6.03 22.29
N GLU A 325 31.75 6.32 21.91
CA GLU A 325 32.90 6.03 22.75
C GLU A 325 32.86 7.02 23.93
N LEU A 326 32.54 6.53 25.13
CA LEU A 326 32.76 7.29 26.36
C LEU A 326 34.29 7.40 26.56
N PRO A 327 34.87 8.59 26.70
CA PRO A 327 36.26 8.72 27.11
C PRO A 327 36.40 8.24 28.57
N ASP A 328 37.41 7.38 28.80
CA ASP A 328 37.83 6.86 30.11
C ASP A 328 38.16 7.97 31.12
#